data_AF-A0A1I4IGD4-F1
#
_entry.id   AF-A0A1I4IGD4-F1
#
_cell.length_a   1.000
_cell.length_b   1.000
_cell.length_c   1.000
_cell.angle_alpha   90.00
_cell.angle_beta   90.00
_cell.angle_gamma   90.00
#
_symmetry.space_group_name_H-M   'P 1'
#
loop_
_entity.id
_entity.type
_entity.pdbx_description
1 polymer ?
#
loop_
_entity_poly.entity_id
_entity_poly.type
_entity_poly.pdbx_seq_one_letter_code
_entity_poly.pdbx_strand_id
1 'polypeptide(L)' 'MYESPSPTHGYIPVVLAFWLYVGLAAGVSLVAREVGVSNEISIYLFLLVAIVLLKPFLPLFQQLLPKAPHER' A
#
# COMPACT_ATOMS: atom_id res chain seq x y z
N MET A 1 36.99 1.26 -3.65
CA MET A 1 35.95 0.64 -4.50
C MET A 1 34.72 1.53 -4.43
N TYR A 2 34.25 2.07 -5.54
CA TYR A 2 32.98 2.80 -5.57
C TYR A 2 31.87 1.75 -5.60
N GLU A 3 31.19 1.56 -4.48
CA GLU A 3 29.91 0.84 -4.45
C GLU A 3 28.92 1.68 -5.25
N SER A 4 28.63 1.27 -6.48
CA SER A 4 27.51 1.86 -7.21
C SER A 4 26.24 1.58 -6.40
N PRO A 5 25.43 2.60 -6.05
CA PRO A 5 24.20 2.36 -5.30
C PRO A 5 23.35 1.35 -6.06
N SER A 6 22.82 0.36 -5.35
CA SER A 6 21.98 -0.70 -5.92
C SER A 6 20.87 -0.09 -6.76
N PRO A 7 20.57 -0.63 -7.97
CA PRO A 7 19.57 -0.04 -8.85
C PRO A 7 18.22 0.06 -8.13
N THR A 8 17.72 1.27 -7.92
CA THR A 8 16.38 1.57 -7.38
C THR A 8 15.25 1.20 -8.35
N HIS A 9 15.53 0.39 -9.37
CA HIS A 9 14.65 0.09 -10.50
C HIS A 9 13.37 -0.68 -10.11
N GLY A 10 13.29 -1.20 -8.88
CA GLY A 10 12.07 -1.80 -8.31
C GLY A 10 11.23 -0.87 -7.42
N TYR A 11 11.68 0.35 -7.12
CA TYR A 11 11.03 1.24 -6.15
C TYR A 11 9.75 1.89 -6.68
N ILE A 12 9.78 2.38 -7.93
CA ILE A 12 8.65 3.06 -8.58
C ILE A 12 7.35 2.23 -8.55
N PRO A 13 7.33 0.94 -8.97
CA PRO A 13 6.08 0.17 -8.98
C PRO A 13 5.57 -0.15 -7.57
N VAL A 14 6.45 -0.35 -6.59
CA VAL A 14 6.07 -0.54 -5.18
C VAL A 14 5.41 0.72 -4.62
N VAL A 15 5.99 1.89 -4.92
CA VAL A 15 5.44 3.18 -4.51
C VAL A 15 4.06 3.42 -5.13
N LEU A 16 3.89 3.13 -6.43
CA LEU A 16 2.59 3.26 -7.09
C LEU A 16 1.55 2.31 -6.48
N ALA A 17 1.90 1.05 -6.22
CA ALA A 17 1.01 0.10 -5.57
C ALA A 17 0.63 0.56 -4.15
N PHE A 18 1.58 1.15 -3.41
CA PHE A 18 1.33 1.70 -2.08
C PHE A 18 0.37 2.91 -2.13
N TRP A 19 0.60 3.84 -3.06
CA TRP A 19 -0.29 4.99 -3.25
C TRP A 19 -1.70 4.56 -3.66
N LEU A 20 -1.83 3.55 -4.53
CA LEU A 20 -3.12 3.00 -4.91
C LEU A 20 -3.85 2.38 -3.70
N TYR A 21 -3.13 1.60 -2.89
CA TYR A 21 -3.66 1.00 -1.67
C TYR A 21 -4.16 2.05 -0.67
N VAL A 22 -3.32 3.04 -0.35
CA VAL A 22 -3.68 4.12 0.58
C VAL A 22 -4.82 4.96 0.01
N GLY A 23 -4.77 5.27 -1.28
CA GLY A 23 -5.78 6.06 -1.97
C GLY A 23 -7.16 5.40 -1.97
N LEU A 24 -7.22 4.08 -2.18
CA LEU A 24 -8.47 3.33 -2.08
C LEU A 24 -9.05 3.35 -0.66
N ALA A 25 -8.22 3.06 0.34
CA ALA A 25 -8.67 3.06 1.74
C ALA A 25 -9.13 4.47 2.19
N ALA A 26 -8.35 5.50 1.86
CA ALA A 26 -8.67 6.88 2.15
C ALA A 26 -9.92 7.36 1.41
N GLY A 27 -10.07 6.96 0.13
CA GLY A 27 -11.24 7.29 -0.68
C GLY A 27 -12.53 6.75 -0.08
N VAL A 28 -12.55 5.49 0.34
CA VAL A 28 -13.73 4.91 1.02
C VAL A 28 -14.05 5.64 2.32
N SER A 29 -13.03 5.99 3.09
CA SER A 29 -13.21 6.74 4.35
C SER A 29 -13.71 8.16 4.12
N LEU A 30 -13.22 8.86 3.09
CA LEU A 30 -13.70 10.18 2.70
C LEU A 30 -15.15 10.15 2.22
N VAL A 31 -15.50 9.19 1.35
CA VAL A 31 -16.90 9.01 0.91
C VAL A 31 -17.80 8.79 2.11
N ALA A 32 -17.40 7.95 3.07
CA ALA A 32 -18.17 7.74 4.30
C ALA A 32 -18.39 9.04 5.10
N ARG A 33 -17.38 9.91 5.19
CA ARG A 33 -17.52 11.23 5.83
C ARG A 33 -18.50 12.13 5.09
N GLU A 34 -18.46 12.14 3.77
CA GLU A 34 -19.41 12.91 2.95
C GLU A 34 -20.87 12.44 3.15
N VAL A 35 -21.09 11.16 3.46
CA VAL A 35 -22.43 10.63 3.80
C VAL A 35 -22.82 10.91 5.26
N GLY A 36 -22.01 11.66 6.01
CA GLY A 36 -22.33 12.10 7.38
C GLY A 36 -21.88 11.13 8.48
N VAL A 37 -20.99 10.18 8.17
CA VAL A 37 -20.36 9.33 9.18
C VAL A 37 -19.44 10.16 10.08
N SER A 38 -19.50 9.92 11.40
CA SER A 38 -18.65 10.62 12.36
C SER A 38 -17.17 10.35 12.12
N ASN A 39 -16.31 11.31 12.49
CA ASN A 39 -14.87 11.21 12.23
C ASN A 39 -14.24 9.96 12.87
N GLU A 40 -14.69 9.57 14.06
CA GLU A 40 -14.23 8.37 14.74
C GLU A 40 -14.56 7.10 13.94
N ILE A 41 -15.80 6.99 13.47
CA ILE A 41 -16.26 5.84 12.67
C ILE A 41 -15.55 5.80 11.32
N SER A 42 -15.30 6.96 10.71
CA SER A 42 -14.54 7.07 9.45
C SER A 42 -13.09 6.57 9.59
N ILE A 43 -12.44 6.80 10.74
CA ILE A 43 -11.11 6.24 11.02
C ILE A 43 -11.17 4.73 11.18
N TYR A 44 -12.15 4.20 11.92
CA TYR A 44 -12.34 2.75 12.03
C TYR A 44 -12.63 2.11 10.67
N LEU A 45 -13.42 2.77 9.83
CA LEU A 45 -13.73 2.31 8.48
C LEU A 45 -12.48 2.32 7.58
N PHE A 46 -11.66 3.38 7.67
CA PHE A 46 -10.37 3.44 6.97
C PHE A 46 -9.50 2.24 7.34
N LEU A 47 -9.33 1.97 8.63
CA LEU A 47 -8.53 0.85 9.13
C LEU A 47 -9.09 -0.49 8.67
N LEU A 48 -10.42 -0.68 8.75
CA LEU A 48 -11.07 -1.91 8.33
C LEU A 48 -10.88 -2.16 6.83
N VAL A 49 -11.07 -1.13 6.00
CA VAL A 49 -10.87 -1.22 4.55
C VAL A 49 -9.41 -1.50 4.23
N ALA A 50 -8.46 -0.81 4.88
CA ALA A 50 -7.04 -1.05 4.73
C ALA A 50 -6.67 -2.52 5.03
N ILE A 51 -7.14 -3.06 6.15
CA ILE A 51 -6.90 -4.47 6.52
C ILE A 51 -7.49 -5.44 5.48
N VAL A 52 -8.70 -5.18 4.98
CA VAL A 52 -9.33 -6.01 3.94
C VAL A 52 -8.53 -5.97 2.64
N LEU A 53 -8.07 -4.78 2.24
CA LEU A 53 -7.25 -4.59 1.03
C LEU A 53 -5.85 -5.19 1.18
N LEU A 54 -5.36 -5.40 2.40
CA LEU A 54 -4.04 -6.00 2.63
C LEU A 54 -3.95 -7.39 2.00
N LYS A 55 -5.03 -8.20 2.08
CA LYS A 55 -5.04 -9.58 1.57
C LYS A 55 -4.75 -9.68 0.06
N PRO A 56 -5.42 -8.91 -0.82
CA PRO A 56 -5.09 -8.88 -2.25
C PRO A 56 -3.81 -8.10 -2.57
N PHE A 57 -3.43 -7.08 -1.79
CA PHE A 57 -2.24 -6.27 -2.08
C PHE A 57 -0.93 -6.88 -1.58
N LEU A 58 -0.96 -7.72 -0.55
CA LEU A 58 0.22 -8.41 -0.02
C LEU A 58 0.99 -9.22 -1.08
N PRO A 59 0.36 -10.09 -1.90
CA PRO A 59 1.07 -10.80 -2.96
C PRO A 59 1.62 -9.87 -4.04
N LEU A 60 0.95 -8.74 -4.31
CA LEU A 60 1.45 -7.73 -5.26
C LEU A 60 2.70 -7.05 -4.72
N PHE A 61 2.71 -6.62 -3.46
CA PHE A 61 3.91 -6.06 -2.83
C PHE A 61 5.07 -7.06 -2.81
N GLN A 62 4.79 -8.33 -2.50
CA GLN A 62 5.80 -9.39 -2.52
C GLN A 62 6.36 -9.69 -3.92
N GLN A 63 5.54 -9.57 -4.98
CA GLN A 63 6.01 -9.71 -6.36
C GLN A 63 6.84 -8.51 -6.82
N LEU A 64 6.49 -7.32 -6.36
CA LEU A 64 7.16 -6.07 -6.75
C LEU A 64 8.44 -5.82 -5.97
N LEU A 65 8.58 -6.40 -4.77
CA LEU A 65 9.82 -6.39 -4.02
C LEU A 65 10.87 -7.28 -4.74
N PRO A 66 12.07 -6.77 -5.03
CA PRO A 66 13.11 -7.59 -5.63
C PRO A 66 13.47 -8.74 -4.68
N LYS A 67 13.28 -9.98 -5.13
CA LYS A 67 13.77 -11.16 -4.39
C LYS A 67 15.30 -11.08 -4.31
N ALA A 68 15.83 -10.99 -3.09
CA ALA A 68 17.27 -11.02 -2.86
C ALA A 68 17.85 -12.34 -3.41
N PRO A 69 18.98 -12.33 -4.14
CA PRO A 69 19.57 -13.53 -4.77
C PRO A 69 20.17 -14.59 -3.81
N HIS A 70 19.81 -14.65 -2.53
CA HIS A 70 20.52 -15.45 -1.51
C HIS A 70 19.72 -16.57 -0.85
N GLU A 71 18.71 -17.12 -1.53
CA GLU A 71 18.12 -18.42 -1.17
C GLU A 71 18.24 -19.39 -2.35
N ARG A 72 19.44 -19.98 -2.50
CA ARG A 72 19.65 -21.27 -3.17
C ARG A 72 20.67 -22.07 -2.39
#